data_AF-A0A966CHM9-F1
#
_entry.id   AF-A0A966CHM9-F1
#
_cell.length_a   1.000
_cell.length_b   1.000
_cell.length_c   1.000
_cell.angle_alpha   90.00
_cell.angle_beta   90.00
_cell.angle_gamma   90.00
#
_symmetry.space_group_name_H-M   'P 1'
#
loop_
_entity.id
_entity.type
_entity.pdbx_description
1 polymer ?
#
loop_
_entity_poly.entity_id
_entity_poly.type
_entity_poly.pdbx_seq_one_letter_code
_entity_poly.pdbx_strand_id
1 'polypeptide(L)'
;MSRLRSPFVWFILILLFIAVFTFFGPEEKSLGDNVRIVYLHGAWVLSAQIVILAAAVVGLIGLLTRRESAHHWSQALGRAGIVFWVTYLPLSL
;
A
#
# COMPACT_ATOMS: atom_id res chain seq x y z
N MET A 1 28.13 1.96 3.12
CA MET A 1 26.94 1.42 2.43
C MET A 1 26.07 2.60 1.99
N SER A 2 25.73 2.73 0.71
CA SER A 2 24.95 3.88 0.22
C SER A 2 23.57 3.91 0.89
N ARG A 3 23.18 5.07 1.46
CA ARG A 3 21.90 5.22 2.19
C ARG A 3 20.67 4.80 1.37
N LEU A 4 20.78 4.83 0.04
CA LEU A 4 19.74 4.45 -0.93
C LEU A 4 19.40 2.94 -0.98
N ARG A 5 20.19 2.06 -0.35
CA ARG A 5 19.85 0.62 -0.26
C ARG A 5 19.01 0.26 0.96
N SER A 6 18.75 1.22 1.86
CA SER A 6 17.98 0.95 3.08
C SER A 6 16.49 0.81 2.77
N PRO A 7 15.82 -0.31 3.14
CA PRO A 7 14.38 -0.47 2.98
C PRO A 7 13.58 0.62 3.71
N PHE A 8 14.09 1.11 4.84
CA PHE A 8 13.47 2.20 5.57
C PHE A 8 13.47 3.51 4.78
N VAL A 9 14.56 3.82 4.06
CA VAL A 9 14.61 5.01 3.20
C VAL A 9 13.58 4.90 2.09
N TRP A 10 13.46 3.73 1.45
CA TRP A 10 12.42 3.50 0.43
C TRP A 10 11.00 3.62 0.99
N PHE A 11 10.76 3.11 2.19
CA PHE A 11 9.48 3.27 2.87
C PHE A 11 9.11 4.75 3.06
N ILE A 12 10.03 5.56 3.58
CA ILE A 12 9.82 7.01 3.75
C ILE A 12 9.61 7.70 2.40
N LEU A 13 10.37 7.35 1.37
CA LEU A 13 10.22 7.90 0.02
C LEU A 13 8.85 7.56 -0.59
N ILE A 14 8.33 6.35 -0.36
CA ILE A 14 6.99 5.94 -0.80
C ILE A 14 5.92 6.76 -0.08
N LEU A 15 6.03 6.93 1.24
CA LEU A 15 5.08 7.77 1.99
C LEU A 15 5.09 9.22 1.50
N LEU A 16 6.27 9.79 1.25
CA LEU A 16 6.40 11.13 0.69
C LEU A 16 5.79 11.21 -0.71
N PHE A 17 6.03 10.21 -1.55
CA PHE A 17 5.44 10.13 -2.89
C PHE A 17 3.91 10.11 -2.83
N ILE A 18 3.32 9.30 -1.93
CA ILE A 18 1.86 9.24 -1.77
C ILE A 18 1.33 10.59 -1.29
N ALA A 19 1.96 11.22 -0.29
CA ALA A 19 1.54 12.52 0.22
C ALA A 19 1.57 13.60 -0.87
N VAL A 20 2.64 13.66 -1.66
CA VAL A 20 2.76 14.60 -2.79
C VAL A 20 1.68 14.31 -3.84
N PHE A 21 1.47 13.04 -4.19
CA PHE A 21 0.49 12.67 -5.21
C PHE A 21 -0.95 13.00 -4.78
N THR A 22 -1.29 12.73 -3.52
CA THR A 22 -2.59 13.11 -2.92
C THR A 22 -2.79 14.62 -2.88
N PHE A 23 -1.73 15.39 -2.63
CA PHE A 23 -1.79 16.86 -2.63
C PHE A 23 -2.17 17.43 -4.00
N PHE A 24 -1.74 16.80 -5.09
CA PHE A 24 -2.16 17.15 -6.45
C PHE A 24 -3.55 16.62 -6.83
N GLY A 25 -4.28 15.98 -5.91
CA GLY A 25 -5.67 15.58 -6.11
C GLY A 25 -6.58 16.79 -6.36
N PRO A 26 -7.52 16.70 -7.33
CA PRO A 26 -8.39 17.82 -7.68
C PRO A 26 -9.31 18.18 -6.52
N GLU A 27 -9.59 19.46 -6.37
CA GLU A 27 -10.58 19.95 -5.41
C GLU A 27 -12.00 19.76 -5.97
N GLU A 28 -12.94 19.47 -5.07
CA GLU A 28 -14.34 19.28 -5.40
C GLU A 28 -15.15 20.44 -4.83
N LYS A 29 -16.19 20.89 -5.54
CA LYS A 29 -16.87 22.16 -5.24
C LYS A 29 -17.50 22.20 -3.84
N SER A 30 -17.88 21.05 -3.28
CA SER A 30 -18.58 20.99 -2.00
C SER A 30 -17.65 20.72 -0.81
N LEU A 31 -16.61 19.89 -1.00
CA LEU A 31 -15.64 19.56 0.05
C LEU A 31 -14.36 20.42 0.04
N GLY A 32 -14.05 21.11 -1.06
CA GLY A 32 -12.81 21.86 -1.23
C GLY A 32 -11.58 20.97 -1.04
N ASP A 33 -10.58 21.45 -0.31
CA ASP A 33 -9.34 20.72 -0.01
C ASP A 33 -9.56 19.41 0.78
N ASN A 34 -10.64 19.33 1.56
CA ASN A 34 -10.92 18.15 2.39
C ASN A 34 -11.25 16.91 1.54
N VAL A 35 -11.57 17.07 0.25
CA VAL A 35 -11.82 15.91 -0.63
C VAL A 35 -10.56 15.04 -0.79
N ARG A 36 -9.36 15.63 -0.65
CA ARG A 36 -8.08 14.91 -0.81
C ARG A 36 -7.91 13.80 0.23
N ILE A 37 -8.41 13.98 1.46
CA ILE A 37 -8.37 12.92 2.48
C ILE A 37 -9.34 11.78 2.14
N VAL A 38 -10.47 12.07 1.49
CA VAL A 38 -11.43 11.06 1.04
C VAL A 38 -10.83 10.22 -0.09
N TYR A 39 -10.13 10.86 -1.03
CA TYR A 39 -9.39 10.15 -2.08
C TYR A 39 -8.27 9.30 -1.50
N LEU A 40 -7.51 9.83 -0.55
CA LEU A 40 -6.48 9.08 0.16
C LEU A 40 -7.08 7.87 0.87
N HIS A 41 -8.16 8.06 1.63
CA HIS A 41 -8.87 7.00 2.35
C HIS A 41 -9.29 5.86 1.39
N GLY A 42 -9.97 6.19 0.29
CA GLY A 42 -10.38 5.20 -0.70
C GLY A 42 -9.21 4.48 -1.37
N ALA A 43 -8.16 5.22 -1.75
CA ALA A 43 -6.96 4.64 -2.35
C ALA A 43 -6.20 3.73 -1.36
N TRP A 44 -6.18 4.08 -0.07
CA TRP A 44 -5.44 3.35 0.96
C TRP A 44 -6.06 1.95 1.20
N VAL A 45 -7.38 1.87 1.36
CA VAL A 45 -8.07 0.58 1.52
C VAL A 45 -8.04 -0.26 0.24
N LEU A 46 -8.21 0.36 -0.92
CA LEU A 46 -8.12 -0.36 -2.20
C LEU A 46 -6.72 -0.97 -2.39
N SER A 47 -5.67 -0.22 -2.02
CA SER A 47 -4.29 -0.72 -2.02
C SER A 47 -4.12 -1.93 -1.09
N ALA A 48 -4.69 -1.88 0.12
CA ALA A 48 -4.68 -3.02 1.04
C ALA A 48 -5.32 -4.26 0.41
N GLN A 49 -6.52 -4.10 -0.18
CA GLN A 49 -7.26 -5.20 -0.82
C GLN A 49 -6.50 -5.81 -1.99
N ILE A 50 -5.96 -4.98 -2.89
CA ILE A 50 -5.18 -5.43 -4.05
C ILE A 50 -3.95 -6.22 -3.61
N VAL A 51 -3.21 -5.71 -2.62
CA VAL A 51 -1.98 -6.35 -2.16
C VAL A 51 -2.26 -7.65 -1.41
N ILE A 52 -3.32 -7.72 -0.61
CA ILE A 52 -3.75 -8.96 0.05
C ILE A 52 -4.19 -10.01 -0.99
N LEU A 53 -4.96 -9.61 -2.00
CA LEU A 53 -5.36 -10.50 -3.09
C LEU A 53 -4.12 -11.00 -3.86
N ALA A 54 -3.18 -10.11 -4.17
CA ALA A 54 -1.91 -10.48 -4.80
C ALA A 54 -1.12 -11.47 -3.93
N ALA A 55 -1.09 -11.27 -2.60
CA ALA A 55 -0.45 -12.21 -1.68
C ALA A 55 -1.08 -13.61 -1.75
N ALA A 56 -2.41 -13.69 -1.81
CA ALA A 56 -3.14 -14.94 -1.94
C ALA A 56 -2.85 -15.64 -3.29
N VAL A 57 -2.91 -14.90 -4.40
CA VAL A 57 -2.62 -15.42 -5.75
C VAL A 57 -1.18 -15.92 -5.85
N VAL A 58 -0.21 -15.12 -5.40
CA VAL A 58 1.21 -15.50 -5.42
C VAL A 58 1.48 -16.67 -4.48
N GLY A 59 0.80 -16.74 -3.34
CA GLY A 59 0.87 -17.87 -2.42
C GLY A 59 0.36 -19.17 -3.03
N LEU A 60 -0.76 -19.10 -3.77
CA LEU A 60 -1.31 -20.22 -4.52
C LEU A 60 -0.35 -20.67 -5.64
N ILE A 61 0.23 -19.73 -6.38
CA ILE A 61 1.26 -20.04 -7.39
C ILE A 61 2.46 -20.74 -6.73
N GLY A 62 2.92 -20.24 -5.59
CA GLY A 62 4.01 -20.86 -4.83
C GLY A 62 3.68 -22.29 -4.41
N LEU A 63 2.46 -22.53 -3.94
CA LEU A 63 1.99 -23.86 -3.54
C LEU A 63 1.96 -24.83 -4.74
N LEU A 64 1.41 -24.39 -5.88
CA LEU A 64 1.29 -25.22 -7.09
C LEU A 64 2.64 -25.49 -7.77
N THR A 65 3.53 -24.49 -7.77
CA THR A 65 4.85 -24.59 -8.45
C THR A 65 5.97 -25.05 -7.53
N ARG A 66 5.71 -25.17 -6.22
CA ARG A 66 6.70 -25.46 -5.15
C ARG A 66 7.90 -24.52 -5.16
N ARG A 67 7.70 -23.27 -5.57
CA ARG A 67 8.76 -22.25 -5.64
C ARG A 67 8.81 -21.45 -4.35
N GLU A 68 9.92 -21.57 -3.62
CA GLU A 68 10.15 -20.81 -2.38
C GLU A 68 10.11 -19.29 -2.61
N SER A 69 10.62 -18.82 -3.75
CA SER A 69 10.59 -17.39 -4.11
C SER A 69 9.17 -16.83 -4.16
N ALA A 70 8.20 -17.60 -4.66
CA ALA A 70 6.80 -17.20 -4.68
C ALA A 70 6.22 -17.13 -3.25
N HIS A 71 6.58 -18.06 -2.36
CA HIS A 71 6.19 -17.96 -0.95
C HIS A 71 6.78 -16.74 -0.25
N HIS A 72 8.04 -16.39 -0.53
CA HIS A 72 8.65 -15.16 0.00
C HIS A 72 7.93 -13.90 -0.50
N TRP A 73 7.58 -13.84 -1.78
CA TRP A 73 6.78 -12.74 -2.33
C TRP A 73 5.37 -12.68 -1.73
N SER A 74 4.70 -13.81 -1.56
CA SER A 74 3.39 -13.88 -0.89
C SER A 74 3.46 -13.34 0.54
N GLN A 75 4.48 -13.72 1.32
CA GLN A 75 4.68 -13.18 2.67
C GLN A 75 4.97 -11.68 2.67
N ALA A 76 5.81 -11.19 1.76
CA ALA A 76 6.13 -9.77 1.65
C ALA A 76 4.89 -8.94 1.30
N LEU A 77 4.11 -9.39 0.32
CA LEU A 77 2.83 -8.78 -0.06
C LEU A 77 1.85 -8.81 1.12
N GLY A 78 1.68 -9.95 1.79
CA GLY A 78 0.80 -10.07 2.95
C GLY A 78 1.15 -9.07 4.06
N ARG A 79 2.44 -8.92 4.39
CA ARG A 79 2.92 -7.93 5.36
C ARG A 79 2.63 -6.49 4.92
N ALA A 80 2.85 -6.16 3.65
CA ALA A 80 2.52 -4.85 3.10
C ALA A 80 1.00 -4.57 3.17
N GLY A 81 0.17 -5.54 2.80
CA GLY A 81 -1.29 -5.45 2.89
C GLY A 81 -1.78 -5.18 4.32
N ILE A 82 -1.19 -5.85 5.32
CA ILE A 82 -1.50 -5.62 6.74
C ILE A 82 -1.13 -4.19 7.16
N VAL A 83 0.01 -3.66 6.72
CA VAL A 83 0.40 -2.27 7.02
C VAL A 83 -0.65 -1.29 6.50
N PHE A 84 -1.07 -1.42 5.24
CA PHE A 84 -2.14 -0.58 4.69
C PHE A 84 -3.46 -0.77 5.43
N TRP A 85 -3.85 -2.01 5.74
CA TRP A 85 -5.11 -2.31 6.43
C TRP A 85 -5.18 -1.73 7.84
N VAL A 86 -4.13 -1.92 8.65
CA VAL A 86 -4.11 -1.44 10.03
C VAL A 86 -4.05 0.09 10.08
N THR A 87 -3.24 0.71 9.21
CA THR A 87 -3.13 2.18 9.14
C THR A 87 -4.34 2.86 8.50
N TYR A 88 -5.19 2.10 7.79
CA TYR A 88 -6.48 2.57 7.30
C TYR A 88 -7.54 2.71 8.41
N LEU A 89 -7.46 1.91 9.47
CA LEU A 89 -8.50 1.90 10.51
C LEU A 89 -8.76 3.27 11.15
N PRO A 90 -7.74 4.07 11.54
CA PRO A 90 -7.95 5.41 12.07
C PRO A 90 -8.63 6.38 11.10
N LEU A 91 -8.44 6.20 9.78
CA LEU A 91 -9.12 7.01 8.76
C LEU A 91 -10.59 6.62 8.57
N SER A 92 -11.02 5.51 9.17
CA SER A 92 -12.36 4.94 9.02
C SER A 92 -13.25 5.12 10.26
N LEU A 93 -12.68 5.66 11.35
CA LEU A 93 -13.34 5.94 12.62
C LEU A 93 -13.65 7.43 12.72
#